data_AF-M6HW42-F1
#
_entry.id   AF-M6HW42-F1
#
_cell.length_a   1.000
_cell.length_b   1.000
_cell.length_c   1.000
_cell.angle_alpha   90.00
_cell.angle_beta   90.00
_cell.angle_gamma   90.00
#
_symmetry.space_group_name_H-M   'P 1'
#
loop_
_entity.id
_entity.type
_entity.pdbx_description
1 polymer ?
#
loop_
_entity_poly.entity_id
_entity_poly.type
_entity_poly.pdbx_seq_one_letter_code
_entity_poly.pdbx_strand_id
1 'polypeptide(L)'
;MHLINDESYCIENTTTKEELLSLANNLKITHIEIKSDKINSSIFELLNDQVLVRRPEIHFWILAGTRQCDLSFLSKLSDLKNLHIRCVEVKNQETISNLSKLKFLEVDIFGMDSFDFLSYLSNQIVTLFLGSTNSKKPNLRFLETFRNLRDLQIDGHNKNIEVISKLLEIQNLTLRSITSLDISFLSFLEELKNLNIKLSGISDLSAISGMKRIQYLELWQIRKLEDIGVISSLQGLREFFLQSLPNVSKIPSLEKSENLKTIRLENMKGLKDFKFLSDAPALEKFIFVDANSQDPKDLLPLFKNKSLKEARVGFGSDKKNKVFRDYLNQYNLIECW
;
A
#
# COMPACT_ATOMS: atom_id res chain seq x y z
N MET A 1 -24.53 3.70 -23.14
CA MET A 1 -24.06 4.25 -21.85
C MET A 1 -23.11 3.23 -21.24
N HIS A 2 -21.82 3.41 -21.49
CA HIS A 2 -20.74 2.46 -21.15
C HIS A 2 -20.20 2.64 -19.71
N LEU A 3 -21.10 2.98 -18.77
CA LEU A 3 -20.76 3.13 -17.35
C LEU A 3 -20.67 1.75 -16.71
N ILE A 4 -19.54 1.47 -16.05
CA ILE A 4 -19.36 0.24 -15.28
C ILE A 4 -19.86 0.46 -13.85
N ASN A 5 -19.59 1.65 -13.30
CA ASN A 5 -20.20 2.20 -12.08
C ASN A 5 -20.22 3.75 -12.19
N ASP A 6 -20.60 4.44 -11.11
CA ASP A 6 -20.71 5.90 -11.09
C ASP A 6 -19.37 6.64 -11.30
N GLU A 7 -18.24 5.93 -11.20
CA GLU A 7 -16.88 6.49 -11.23
C GLU A 7 -16.03 5.99 -12.41
N SER A 8 -16.49 5.01 -13.18
CA SER A 8 -15.71 4.41 -14.28
C SER A 8 -16.43 4.28 -15.62
N TYR A 9 -15.68 4.54 -16.69
CA TYR A 9 -16.14 4.48 -18.08
C TYR A 9 -15.34 3.45 -18.89
N CYS A 10 -16.02 2.54 -19.58
CA CYS A 10 -15.36 1.57 -20.47
C CYS A 10 -15.21 2.12 -21.89
N ILE A 11 -14.00 2.11 -22.45
CA ILE A 11 -13.81 2.41 -23.88
C ILE A 11 -14.10 1.16 -24.70
N GLU A 12 -14.86 1.34 -25.77
CA GLU A 12 -15.21 0.31 -26.75
C GLU A 12 -15.07 0.85 -28.17
N ASN A 13 -15.09 -0.02 -29.18
CA ASN A 13 -15.05 0.40 -30.59
C ASN A 13 -16.25 1.27 -31.03
N THR A 14 -17.34 1.24 -30.26
CA THR A 14 -18.53 2.06 -30.49
C THR A 14 -18.46 3.42 -29.80
N THR A 15 -17.42 3.68 -28.99
CA THR A 15 -17.27 4.96 -28.28
C THR A 15 -17.14 6.10 -29.26
N THR A 16 -18.05 7.07 -29.15
CA THR A 16 -18.16 8.22 -30.05
C THR A 16 -17.36 9.42 -29.53
N LYS A 17 -17.10 10.39 -30.42
CA LYS A 17 -16.46 11.64 -30.03
C LYS A 17 -17.33 12.44 -29.06
N GLU A 18 -18.65 12.44 -29.25
CA GLU A 18 -19.62 13.12 -28.38
C GLU A 18 -19.60 12.52 -26.97
N GLU A 19 -19.51 11.19 -26.85
CA GLU A 19 -19.36 10.52 -25.55
C GLU A 19 -18.05 10.92 -24.86
N LEU A 20 -16.93 10.96 -25.59
CA LEU A 20 -15.64 11.41 -25.03
C LEU A 20 -15.67 12.88 -24.60
N LEU A 21 -16.35 13.75 -25.34
CA LEU A 21 -16.57 15.14 -24.94
C LEU A 21 -17.43 15.26 -23.69
N SER A 22 -18.47 14.43 -23.56
CA SER A 22 -19.29 14.34 -22.34
C SER A 22 -18.46 13.85 -21.15
N LEU A 23 -17.64 12.81 -21.36
CA LEU A 23 -16.73 12.25 -20.37
C LEU A 23 -15.74 13.30 -19.86
N ALA A 24 -15.17 14.11 -20.75
CA ALA A 24 -14.24 15.18 -20.38
C ALA A 24 -14.86 16.20 -19.40
N ASN A 25 -16.19 16.39 -19.43
CA ASN A 25 -16.90 17.31 -18.54
C ASN A 25 -17.50 16.62 -17.31
N ASN A 26 -17.51 15.29 -17.24
CA ASN A 26 -18.11 14.54 -16.13
C ASN A 26 -17.08 14.28 -15.01
N LEU A 27 -17.09 15.14 -13.99
CA LEU A 27 -16.17 15.06 -12.84
C LEU A 27 -16.40 13.84 -11.93
N LYS A 28 -17.52 13.12 -12.06
CA LYS A 28 -17.74 11.89 -11.30
C LYS A 28 -16.86 10.75 -11.81
N ILE A 29 -16.54 10.75 -13.11
CA ILE A 29 -15.68 9.73 -13.69
C ILE A 29 -14.23 10.05 -13.36
N THR A 30 -13.61 9.13 -12.64
CA THR A 30 -12.21 9.19 -12.18
C THR A 30 -11.36 8.13 -12.86
N HIS A 31 -11.98 7.11 -13.47
CA HIS A 31 -11.30 5.98 -14.10
C HIS A 31 -11.82 5.69 -15.50
N ILE A 32 -10.90 5.32 -16.41
CA ILE A 32 -11.22 4.81 -17.74
C ILE A 32 -10.67 3.40 -17.88
N GLU A 33 -11.51 2.46 -18.29
CA GLU A 33 -11.15 1.06 -18.44
C GLU A 33 -11.05 0.63 -19.91
N ILE A 34 -9.96 -0.06 -20.24
CA ILE A 34 -9.70 -0.72 -21.51
C ILE A 34 -9.73 -2.22 -21.29
N LYS A 35 -10.80 -2.88 -21.76
CA LYS A 35 -10.98 -4.34 -21.62
C LYS A 35 -10.52 -5.12 -22.85
N SER A 36 -10.17 -4.44 -23.93
CA SER A 36 -9.66 -5.04 -25.16
C SER A 36 -8.63 -4.14 -25.83
N ASP A 37 -7.58 -4.75 -26.35
CA ASP A 37 -6.55 -4.15 -27.19
C ASP A 37 -6.95 -4.00 -28.67
N LYS A 38 -8.18 -4.45 -29.04
CA LYS A 38 -8.72 -4.35 -30.41
C LYS A 38 -9.53 -3.08 -30.67
N ILE A 39 -9.35 -2.07 -29.83
CA ILE A 39 -10.01 -0.78 -29.99
C ILE A 39 -9.32 0.00 -31.11
N ASN A 40 -10.10 0.65 -31.97
CA ASN A 40 -9.62 1.43 -33.10
C ASN A 40 -8.66 2.54 -32.61
N SER A 41 -7.51 2.69 -33.28
CA SER A 41 -6.49 3.67 -32.93
C SER A 41 -7.03 5.11 -32.91
N SER A 42 -8.00 5.44 -33.76
CA SER A 42 -8.60 6.79 -33.79
C SER A 42 -9.34 7.15 -32.49
N ILE A 43 -9.85 6.16 -31.75
CA ILE A 43 -10.51 6.38 -30.47
C ILE A 43 -9.47 6.78 -29.41
N PHE A 44 -8.29 6.18 -29.43
CA PHE A 44 -7.20 6.56 -28.52
C PHE A 44 -6.66 7.97 -28.81
N GLU A 45 -6.58 8.37 -30.08
CA GLU A 45 -6.24 9.75 -30.45
C GLU A 45 -7.28 10.74 -29.93
N LEU A 46 -8.57 10.47 -30.14
CA LEU A 46 -9.65 11.31 -29.59
C LEU A 46 -9.64 11.34 -28.06
N LEU A 47 -9.39 10.21 -27.42
CA LEU A 47 -9.32 10.11 -25.97
C LEU A 47 -8.18 10.97 -25.41
N ASN A 48 -7.01 10.94 -26.05
CA ASN A 48 -5.90 11.82 -25.68
C ASN A 48 -6.32 13.29 -25.81
N ASP A 49 -6.76 13.69 -26.99
CA ASP A 49 -6.98 15.09 -27.36
C ASP A 49 -8.18 15.73 -26.64
N GLN A 50 -9.23 14.94 -26.38
CA GLN A 50 -10.47 15.45 -25.80
C GLN A 50 -10.55 15.25 -24.29
N VAL A 51 -9.99 14.16 -23.76
CA VAL A 51 -10.15 13.77 -22.35
C VAL A 51 -8.86 13.99 -21.57
N LEU A 52 -7.75 13.32 -21.91
CA LEU A 52 -6.54 13.32 -21.08
C LEU A 52 -5.88 14.70 -20.98
N VAL A 53 -5.96 15.52 -22.03
CA VAL A 53 -5.51 16.93 -22.00
C VAL A 53 -6.27 17.76 -20.94
N ARG A 54 -7.57 17.49 -20.75
CA ARG A 54 -8.46 18.27 -19.88
C ARG A 54 -8.60 17.68 -18.48
N ARG A 55 -8.44 16.36 -18.37
CA ARG A 55 -8.66 15.55 -17.17
C ARG A 55 -7.39 14.75 -16.85
N PRO A 56 -6.26 15.43 -16.55
CA PRO A 56 -4.97 14.78 -16.31
C PRO A 56 -4.94 13.91 -15.04
N GLU A 57 -5.95 14.01 -14.19
CA GLU A 57 -6.11 13.23 -12.97
C GLU A 57 -6.81 11.88 -13.20
N ILE A 58 -7.41 11.65 -14.38
CA ILE A 58 -8.05 10.37 -14.68
C ILE A 58 -7.02 9.24 -14.61
N HIS A 59 -7.43 8.14 -14.00
CA HIS A 59 -6.68 6.90 -13.96
C HIS A 59 -7.08 5.98 -15.10
N PHE A 60 -6.09 5.54 -15.88
CA PHE A 60 -6.29 4.74 -17.07
C PHE A 60 -5.94 3.27 -16.81
N TRP A 61 -6.92 2.39 -16.91
CA TRP A 61 -6.84 0.99 -16.49
C TRP A 61 -6.89 0.07 -17.70
N ILE A 62 -5.83 -0.67 -17.92
CA ILE A 62 -5.79 -1.75 -18.90
C ILE A 62 -6.10 -3.05 -18.16
N LEU A 63 -7.28 -3.61 -18.45
CA LEU A 63 -7.85 -4.81 -17.84
C LEU A 63 -8.09 -5.87 -18.91
N ALA A 64 -7.02 -6.33 -19.57
CA ALA A 64 -7.15 -7.41 -20.53
C ALA A 64 -6.94 -8.74 -19.79
N GLY A 65 -8.06 -9.39 -19.47
CA GLY A 65 -8.13 -10.59 -18.61
C GLY A 65 -7.19 -11.74 -18.96
N THR A 66 -7.69 -12.83 -19.55
CA THR A 66 -6.93 -14.09 -19.74
C THR A 66 -6.04 -14.13 -20.98
N ARG A 67 -5.79 -13.00 -21.63
CA ARG A 67 -5.06 -12.91 -22.91
C ARG A 67 -3.88 -11.95 -22.83
N GLN A 68 -2.99 -12.05 -23.82
CA GLN A 68 -1.88 -11.13 -24.03
C GLN A 68 -2.39 -9.71 -24.37
N CYS A 69 -1.75 -8.70 -23.79
CA CYS A 69 -2.04 -7.28 -23.97
C CYS A 69 -1.01 -6.65 -24.91
N ASP A 70 -1.44 -6.17 -26.09
CA ASP A 70 -0.58 -5.35 -26.95
C ASP A 70 -0.66 -3.88 -26.52
N LEU A 71 0.47 -3.30 -26.08
CA LEU A 71 0.54 -1.92 -25.58
C LEU A 71 0.89 -0.88 -26.65
N SER A 72 0.95 -1.26 -27.93
CA SER A 72 1.29 -0.34 -29.04
C SER A 72 0.39 0.90 -29.12
N PHE A 73 -0.88 0.77 -28.72
CA PHE A 73 -1.84 1.88 -28.71
C PHE A 73 -1.46 3.00 -27.72
N LEU A 74 -0.63 2.72 -26.70
CA LEU A 74 -0.15 3.74 -25.75
C LEU A 74 0.63 4.85 -26.46
N SER A 75 1.18 4.60 -27.64
CA SER A 75 1.83 5.61 -28.48
C SER A 75 0.91 6.79 -28.84
N LYS A 76 -0.41 6.61 -28.73
CA LYS A 76 -1.43 7.63 -29.00
C LYS A 76 -1.85 8.43 -27.77
N LEU A 77 -1.39 8.06 -26.57
CA LEU A 77 -1.82 8.64 -25.29
C LEU A 77 -0.70 9.49 -24.64
N SER A 78 -0.15 10.44 -25.39
CA SER A 78 1.00 11.24 -24.95
C SER A 78 0.72 12.15 -23.73
N ASP A 79 -0.55 12.44 -23.45
CA ASP A 79 -1.00 13.22 -22.28
C ASP A 79 -1.28 12.38 -21.03
N LEU A 80 -1.08 11.06 -21.10
CA LEU A 80 -1.37 10.15 -20.00
C LEU A 80 -0.46 10.35 -18.80
N LYS A 81 -1.06 10.55 -17.62
CA LYS A 81 -0.35 10.72 -16.34
C LYS A 81 -0.47 9.55 -15.38
N ASN A 82 -1.58 8.82 -15.41
CA ASN A 82 -1.85 7.74 -14.46
C ASN A 82 -2.24 6.46 -15.21
N LEU A 83 -1.36 5.47 -15.21
CA LEU A 83 -1.53 4.22 -15.95
C LEU A 83 -1.51 3.03 -15.00
N HIS A 84 -2.52 2.16 -15.11
CA HIS A 84 -2.57 0.86 -14.47
C HIS A 84 -2.62 -0.22 -15.54
N ILE A 85 -1.72 -1.19 -15.45
CA ILE A 85 -1.66 -2.31 -16.38
C ILE A 85 -1.86 -3.59 -15.58
N ARG A 86 -2.99 -4.26 -15.79
CA ARG A 86 -3.24 -5.60 -15.24
C ARG A 86 -3.50 -6.59 -16.37
N CYS A 87 -2.54 -7.47 -16.57
CA CYS A 87 -2.52 -8.41 -17.69
C CYS A 87 -1.89 -9.75 -17.30
N VAL A 88 -2.22 -10.81 -18.03
CA VAL A 88 -1.46 -12.08 -17.90
C VAL A 88 -0.18 -12.01 -18.70
N GLU A 89 -0.23 -11.63 -19.97
CA GLU A 89 0.95 -11.51 -20.85
C GLU A 89 0.96 -10.13 -21.52
N VAL A 90 2.12 -9.66 -21.98
CA VAL A 90 2.27 -8.34 -22.62
C VAL A 90 3.08 -8.40 -23.90
N LYS A 91 2.79 -7.47 -24.83
CA LYS A 91 3.58 -7.14 -26.03
C LYS A 91 3.77 -5.64 -26.13
N ASN A 92 4.85 -5.26 -26.79
CA ASN A 92 5.18 -3.86 -27.07
C ASN A 92 5.27 -2.98 -25.81
N GLN A 93 5.72 -3.55 -24.69
CA GLN A 93 5.84 -2.85 -23.40
C GLN A 93 6.83 -1.69 -23.42
N GLU A 94 7.78 -1.69 -24.35
CA GLU A 94 8.67 -0.57 -24.61
C GLU A 94 7.93 0.72 -24.97
N THR A 95 6.68 0.63 -25.48
CA THR A 95 5.84 1.80 -25.78
C THR A 95 5.59 2.68 -24.55
N ILE A 96 5.61 2.10 -23.33
CA ILE A 96 5.44 2.85 -22.08
C ILE A 96 6.52 3.94 -21.94
N SER A 97 7.72 3.71 -22.45
CA SER A 97 8.82 4.69 -22.40
C SER A 97 8.50 6.01 -23.12
N ASN A 98 7.56 6.01 -24.07
CA ASN A 98 7.12 7.20 -24.80
C ASN A 98 6.16 8.09 -24.00
N LEU A 99 5.67 7.63 -22.85
CA LEU A 99 4.71 8.35 -22.01
C LEU A 99 5.41 9.41 -21.15
N SER A 100 5.83 10.48 -21.82
CA SER A 100 6.63 11.58 -21.26
C SER A 100 5.88 12.53 -20.32
N LYS A 101 4.65 12.20 -19.90
CA LYS A 101 3.91 12.91 -18.84
C LYS A 101 3.50 12.02 -17.67
N LEU A 102 3.91 10.75 -17.70
CA LEU A 102 3.49 9.73 -16.73
C LEU A 102 4.02 10.05 -15.33
N LYS A 103 3.14 10.06 -14.32
CA LYS A 103 3.44 10.33 -12.91
C LYS A 103 3.15 9.13 -12.01
N PHE A 104 2.10 8.39 -12.33
CA PHE A 104 1.70 7.18 -11.65
C PHE A 104 1.76 6.01 -12.63
N LEU A 105 2.39 4.92 -12.21
CA LEU A 105 2.46 3.68 -12.97
C LEU A 105 2.25 2.46 -12.07
N GLU A 106 1.24 1.65 -12.36
CA GLU A 106 1.09 0.30 -11.82
C GLU A 106 1.33 -0.72 -12.93
N VAL A 107 2.25 -1.66 -12.69
CA VAL A 107 2.56 -2.77 -13.60
C VAL A 107 2.31 -4.09 -12.87
N ASP A 108 1.16 -4.69 -13.13
CA ASP A 108 0.70 -5.97 -12.59
C ASP A 108 0.54 -6.97 -13.75
N ILE A 109 1.68 -7.45 -14.25
CA ILE A 109 1.73 -8.33 -15.43
C ILE A 109 2.32 -9.67 -15.01
N PHE A 110 1.48 -10.68 -14.83
CA PHE A 110 1.90 -11.96 -14.26
C PHE A 110 2.98 -12.65 -15.10
N GLY A 111 2.90 -12.61 -16.42
CA GLY A 111 3.81 -13.28 -17.36
C GLY A 111 5.17 -12.63 -17.54
N MET A 112 5.47 -11.55 -16.82
CA MET A 112 6.63 -10.73 -17.13
C MET A 112 7.93 -11.24 -16.51
N ASP A 113 8.96 -11.37 -17.36
CA ASP A 113 10.29 -11.83 -16.95
C ASP A 113 11.26 -10.71 -16.54
N SER A 114 11.05 -9.48 -17.01
CA SER A 114 11.91 -8.33 -16.73
C SER A 114 11.17 -6.99 -16.75
N PHE A 115 11.68 -6.04 -15.98
CA PHE A 115 11.25 -4.64 -15.96
C PHE A 115 12.23 -3.70 -16.69
N ASP A 116 13.21 -4.20 -17.43
CA ASP A 116 14.28 -3.38 -18.02
C ASP A 116 13.75 -2.25 -18.94
N PHE A 117 12.58 -2.42 -19.55
CA PHE A 117 11.92 -1.37 -20.34
C PHE A 117 11.64 -0.08 -19.52
N LEU A 118 11.50 -0.19 -18.20
CA LEU A 118 11.32 0.95 -17.30
C LEU A 118 12.58 1.81 -17.16
N SER A 119 13.77 1.30 -17.51
CA SER A 119 15.00 2.09 -17.51
C SER A 119 14.99 3.24 -18.53
N TYR A 120 14.15 3.15 -19.55
CA TYR A 120 13.99 4.17 -20.60
C TYR A 120 12.86 5.16 -20.31
N LEU A 121 12.08 4.93 -19.24
CA LEU A 121 10.99 5.82 -18.87
C LEU A 121 11.56 7.11 -18.26
N SER A 122 10.88 8.23 -18.54
CA SER A 122 11.24 9.52 -17.94
C SER A 122 11.29 9.44 -16.40
N ASN A 123 12.27 10.10 -15.78
CA ASN A 123 12.51 10.12 -14.33
C ASN A 123 11.45 10.89 -13.50
N GLN A 124 10.30 11.17 -14.10
CA GLN A 124 9.28 12.04 -13.53
C GLN A 124 8.22 11.29 -12.70
N ILE A 125 8.30 9.95 -12.68
CA ILE A 125 7.42 9.07 -11.93
C ILE A 125 7.53 9.39 -10.44
N VAL A 126 6.37 9.56 -9.81
CA VAL A 126 6.21 9.85 -8.38
C VAL A 126 5.70 8.62 -7.64
N THR A 127 4.85 7.83 -8.29
CA THR A 127 4.26 6.62 -7.73
C THR A 127 4.46 5.43 -8.66
N LEU A 128 5.02 4.35 -8.14
CA LEU A 128 5.30 3.12 -8.89
C LEU A 128 4.87 1.90 -8.09
N PHE A 129 3.97 1.10 -8.67
CA PHE A 129 3.55 -0.19 -8.12
C PHE A 129 3.96 -1.32 -9.06
N LEU A 130 4.66 -2.31 -8.51
CA LEU A 130 5.11 -3.50 -9.23
C LEU A 130 4.44 -4.73 -8.63
N GLY A 131 3.50 -5.31 -9.37
CA GLY A 131 2.82 -6.55 -9.03
C GLY A 131 3.72 -7.77 -9.18
N SER A 132 3.33 -8.88 -8.57
CA SER A 132 4.07 -10.15 -8.65
C SER A 132 4.06 -10.73 -10.05
N THR A 133 5.15 -11.38 -10.45
CA THR A 133 5.25 -12.11 -11.73
C THR A 133 5.33 -13.63 -11.50
N ASN A 134 5.23 -14.40 -12.59
CA ASN A 134 5.21 -15.86 -12.61
C ASN A 134 6.63 -16.47 -12.50
N SER A 135 7.69 -15.67 -12.57
CA SER A 135 9.07 -16.16 -12.69
C SER A 135 10.16 -15.21 -12.17
N LYS A 136 11.25 -15.84 -11.72
CA LYS A 136 12.64 -15.37 -11.44
C LYS A 136 12.91 -14.15 -10.58
N LYS A 137 11.92 -13.40 -10.10
CA LYS A 137 12.12 -12.14 -9.36
C LYS A 137 12.92 -11.15 -10.22
N PRO A 138 12.26 -10.48 -11.20
CA PRO A 138 12.86 -9.43 -12.01
C PRO A 138 13.81 -8.52 -11.22
N ASN A 139 14.91 -8.15 -11.86
CA ASN A 139 15.89 -7.23 -11.30
C ASN A 139 15.28 -5.84 -11.09
N LEU A 140 15.57 -5.22 -9.95
CA LEU A 140 15.05 -3.91 -9.58
C LEU A 140 16.01 -2.74 -9.83
N ARG A 141 17.23 -2.96 -10.36
CA ARG A 141 18.24 -1.88 -10.54
C ARG A 141 17.73 -0.64 -11.28
N PHE A 142 16.80 -0.80 -12.22
CA PHE A 142 16.21 0.31 -12.96
C PHE A 142 15.57 1.37 -12.05
N LEU A 143 15.19 1.03 -10.81
CA LEU A 143 14.58 1.98 -9.87
C LEU A 143 15.47 3.20 -9.63
N GLU A 144 16.80 3.08 -9.72
CA GLU A 144 17.72 4.21 -9.50
C GLU A 144 17.51 5.40 -10.45
N THR A 145 16.79 5.19 -11.57
CA THR A 145 16.43 6.26 -12.51
C THR A 145 15.29 7.15 -11.99
N PHE A 146 14.43 6.63 -11.10
CA PHE A 146 13.26 7.34 -10.57
C PHE A 146 13.57 8.17 -9.32
N ARG A 147 14.38 9.22 -9.50
CA ARG A 147 14.84 10.08 -8.39
C ARG A 147 13.74 10.87 -7.69
N ASN A 148 12.60 11.08 -8.35
CA ASN A 148 11.44 11.79 -7.80
C ASN A 148 10.40 10.83 -7.17
N LEU A 149 10.73 9.54 -7.04
CA LEU A 149 9.79 8.53 -6.53
C LEU A 149 9.53 8.76 -5.04
N ARG A 150 8.25 8.89 -4.68
CA ARG A 150 7.78 9.10 -3.31
C ARG A 150 6.99 7.92 -2.78
N ASP A 151 6.32 7.21 -3.68
CA ASP A 151 5.46 6.07 -3.37
C ASP A 151 5.92 4.85 -4.15
N LEU A 152 6.31 3.80 -3.44
CA LEU A 152 6.78 2.56 -4.03
C LEU A 152 6.10 1.36 -3.40
N GLN A 153 5.51 0.51 -4.23
CA GLN A 153 5.04 -0.82 -3.82
C GLN A 153 5.72 -1.89 -4.67
N ILE A 154 6.26 -2.91 -4.00
CA ILE A 154 6.88 -4.06 -4.62
C ILE A 154 6.25 -5.33 -4.06
N ASP A 155 5.71 -6.18 -4.93
CA ASP A 155 5.16 -7.48 -4.58
C ASP A 155 5.96 -8.62 -5.21
N GLY A 156 6.55 -9.48 -4.38
CA GLY A 156 7.18 -10.73 -4.80
C GLY A 156 8.61 -10.59 -5.36
N HIS A 157 9.15 -9.37 -5.49
CA HIS A 157 10.48 -9.12 -6.09
C HIS A 157 11.53 -8.81 -5.04
N ASN A 158 12.67 -9.51 -5.06
CA ASN A 158 13.77 -9.28 -4.11
C ASN A 158 15.16 -9.15 -4.76
N LYS A 159 15.27 -9.32 -6.08
CA LYS A 159 16.55 -9.25 -6.79
C LYS A 159 16.98 -7.79 -6.93
N ASN A 160 18.13 -7.47 -6.34
CA ASN A 160 18.69 -6.11 -6.30
C ASN A 160 17.79 -5.05 -5.64
N ILE A 161 17.01 -5.47 -4.65
CA ILE A 161 16.09 -4.59 -3.91
C ILE A 161 16.82 -3.52 -3.09
N GLU A 162 18.09 -3.73 -2.74
CA GLU A 162 18.95 -2.77 -2.04
C GLU A 162 19.11 -1.43 -2.80
N VAL A 163 18.83 -1.40 -4.10
CA VAL A 163 18.79 -0.17 -4.92
C VAL A 163 17.80 0.86 -4.37
N ILE A 164 16.80 0.44 -3.60
CA ILE A 164 15.84 1.34 -2.94
C ILE A 164 16.58 2.36 -2.05
N SER A 165 17.75 2.02 -1.49
CA SER A 165 18.59 2.98 -0.74
C SER A 165 18.99 4.24 -1.52
N LYS A 166 18.85 4.25 -2.85
CA LYS A 166 19.11 5.40 -3.73
C LYS A 166 17.90 6.31 -3.92
N LEU A 167 16.72 5.90 -3.47
CA LEU A 167 15.46 6.62 -3.66
C LEU A 167 15.18 7.54 -2.47
N LEU A 168 15.95 8.62 -2.38
CA LEU A 168 16.01 9.48 -1.19
C LEU A 168 14.72 10.28 -0.91
N GLU A 169 13.82 10.41 -1.90
CA GLU A 169 12.52 11.08 -1.73
C GLU A 169 11.38 10.15 -1.30
N ILE A 170 11.64 8.85 -1.07
CA ILE A 170 10.60 7.89 -0.69
C ILE A 170 9.97 8.27 0.64
N GLN A 171 8.65 8.43 0.63
CA GLN A 171 7.84 8.71 1.80
C GLN A 171 6.95 7.52 2.16
N ASN A 172 6.55 6.73 1.17
CA ASN A 172 5.65 5.60 1.32
C ASN A 172 6.25 4.36 0.66
N LEU A 173 6.51 3.33 1.47
CA LEU A 173 7.09 2.08 1.00
C LEU A 173 6.25 0.89 1.43
N THR A 174 5.86 0.08 0.46
CA THR A 174 5.21 -1.22 0.69
C THR A 174 6.04 -2.35 0.10
N LEU A 175 6.47 -3.26 0.96
CA LEU A 175 7.18 -4.47 0.61
C LEU A 175 6.29 -5.68 0.90
N ARG A 176 5.81 -6.36 -0.14
CA ARG A 176 4.90 -7.50 -0.05
C ARG A 176 5.53 -8.77 -0.63
N SER A 177 5.30 -9.91 0.02
CA SER A 177 5.72 -11.24 -0.45
C SER A 177 7.24 -11.38 -0.65
N ILE A 178 8.06 -10.64 0.11
CA ILE A 178 9.51 -10.65 -0.06
C ILE A 178 10.15 -11.70 0.84
N THR A 179 10.60 -12.80 0.24
CA THR A 179 11.22 -13.91 0.97
C THR A 179 12.66 -13.59 1.39
N SER A 180 12.96 -13.77 2.68
CA SER A 180 14.29 -13.61 3.30
C SER A 180 14.97 -12.28 2.94
N LEU A 181 14.43 -11.19 3.47
CA LEU A 181 14.89 -9.83 3.14
C LEU A 181 15.78 -9.28 4.25
N ASP A 182 17.03 -8.93 3.90
CA ASP A 182 17.80 -7.95 4.66
C ASP A 182 17.27 -6.56 4.31
N ILE A 183 16.77 -5.84 5.30
CA ILE A 183 16.20 -4.50 5.16
C ILE A 183 17.17 -3.39 5.57
N SER A 184 18.45 -3.67 5.74
CA SER A 184 19.49 -2.68 6.07
C SER A 184 19.45 -1.43 5.18
N PHE A 185 19.07 -1.58 3.91
CA PHE A 185 18.90 -0.49 2.96
C PHE A 185 17.83 0.55 3.35
N LEU A 186 16.88 0.21 4.23
CA LEU A 186 15.86 1.16 4.71
C LEU A 186 16.44 2.29 5.56
N SER A 187 17.59 2.07 6.19
CA SER A 187 18.24 3.07 7.04
C SER A 187 18.67 4.34 6.28
N PHE A 188 18.74 4.29 4.95
CA PHE A 188 19.06 5.43 4.08
C PHE A 188 17.83 6.27 3.69
N LEU A 189 16.61 5.82 4.00
CA LEU A 189 15.37 6.48 3.58
C LEU A 189 14.91 7.51 4.63
N GLU A 190 15.65 8.60 4.75
CA GLU A 190 15.43 9.61 5.81
C GLU A 190 14.04 10.29 5.75
N GLU A 191 13.42 10.35 4.57
CA GLU A 191 12.10 10.94 4.35
C GLU A 191 10.93 9.95 4.50
N LEU A 192 11.20 8.68 4.85
CA LEU A 192 10.19 7.64 4.98
C LEU A 192 9.20 7.95 6.10
N LYS A 193 7.91 8.03 5.75
CA LYS A 193 6.79 8.31 6.66
C LYS A 193 5.93 7.08 6.91
N ASN A 194 5.66 6.29 5.87
CA ASN A 194 4.78 5.14 5.98
C ASN A 194 5.50 3.88 5.47
N LEU A 195 5.62 2.88 6.33
CA LEU A 195 6.28 1.62 6.03
C LEU A 195 5.32 0.46 6.22
N ASN A 196 5.12 -0.31 5.16
CA ASN A 196 4.32 -1.51 5.16
C ASN A 196 5.17 -2.71 4.78
N ILE A 197 5.23 -3.71 5.66
CA ILE A 197 5.93 -4.97 5.42
C ILE A 197 4.93 -6.11 5.57
N LYS A 198 4.65 -6.79 4.46
CA LYS A 198 3.56 -7.77 4.34
C LYS A 198 4.11 -9.08 3.80
N LEU A 199 3.70 -10.22 4.36
CA LEU A 199 4.04 -11.56 3.84
C LEU A 199 5.55 -11.78 3.66
N SER A 200 6.38 -11.23 4.56
CA SER A 200 7.83 -11.23 4.40
C SER A 200 8.52 -12.31 5.25
N GLY A 201 9.76 -12.62 4.89
CA GLY A 201 10.64 -13.51 5.66
C GLY A 201 11.56 -12.80 6.65
N ILE A 202 11.27 -11.54 7.00
CA ILE A 202 12.10 -10.71 7.88
C ILE A 202 12.04 -11.23 9.32
N SER A 203 13.17 -11.13 10.03
CA SER A 203 13.27 -11.43 11.46
C SER A 203 13.89 -10.30 12.29
N ASP A 204 14.45 -9.27 11.65
CA ASP A 204 15.09 -8.14 12.31
C ASP A 204 14.58 -6.81 11.71
N LEU A 205 14.23 -5.88 12.60
CA LEU A 205 13.77 -4.53 12.26
C LEU A 205 14.76 -3.44 12.68
N SER A 206 15.98 -3.80 13.07
CA SER A 206 17.02 -2.85 13.53
C SER A 206 17.30 -1.72 12.53
N ALA A 207 17.16 -1.98 11.23
CA ALA A 207 17.37 -1.02 10.16
C ALA A 207 16.47 0.23 10.23
N ILE A 208 15.30 0.14 10.89
CA ILE A 208 14.39 1.28 11.04
C ILE A 208 14.48 1.95 12.42
N SER A 209 15.41 1.53 13.27
CA SER A 209 15.54 2.07 14.62
C SER A 209 15.90 3.55 14.60
N GLY A 210 15.16 4.35 15.38
CA GLY A 210 15.40 5.79 15.51
C GLY A 210 14.96 6.61 14.30
N MET A 211 14.28 6.02 13.30
CA MET A 211 13.75 6.77 12.16
C MET A 211 12.62 7.71 12.61
N LYS A 212 12.96 8.99 12.78
CA LYS A 212 12.09 10.01 13.40
C LYS A 212 10.87 10.40 12.56
N ARG A 213 10.89 10.13 11.25
CA ARG A 213 9.82 10.53 10.33
C ARG A 213 8.76 9.47 10.10
N ILE A 214 8.99 8.21 10.50
CA ILE A 214 7.99 7.16 10.37
C ILE A 214 6.80 7.52 11.27
N GLN A 215 5.65 7.71 10.63
CA GLN A 215 4.36 8.02 11.25
C GLN A 215 3.42 6.82 11.26
N TYR A 216 3.55 5.93 10.27
CA TYR A 216 2.75 4.71 10.18
C TYR A 216 3.64 3.49 9.92
N LEU A 217 3.40 2.43 10.69
CA LEU A 217 4.05 1.13 10.53
C LEU A 217 3.02 0.01 10.45
N GLU A 218 3.00 -0.75 9.35
CA GLU A 218 2.20 -1.97 9.22
C GLU A 218 3.11 -3.19 9.08
N LEU A 219 2.88 -4.19 9.93
CA LEU A 219 3.54 -5.49 9.87
C LEU A 219 2.49 -6.59 9.78
N TRP A 220 2.45 -7.31 8.67
CA TRP A 220 1.46 -8.35 8.41
C TRP A 220 2.08 -9.68 8.02
N GLN A 221 1.69 -10.74 8.73
CA GLN A 221 2.03 -12.13 8.41
C GLN A 221 3.54 -12.38 8.28
N ILE A 222 4.32 -11.87 9.24
CA ILE A 222 5.76 -12.08 9.32
C ILE A 222 6.04 -13.19 10.34
N ARG A 223 6.17 -14.43 9.85
CA ARG A 223 6.18 -15.63 10.72
C ARG A 223 7.39 -15.72 11.64
N LYS A 224 8.55 -15.19 11.23
CA LYS A 224 9.82 -15.30 11.97
C LYS A 224 10.11 -14.10 12.88
N LEU A 225 9.22 -13.12 12.91
CA LEU A 225 9.43 -11.91 13.70
C LEU A 225 9.00 -12.16 15.16
N GLU A 226 9.92 -11.88 16.07
CA GLU A 226 9.73 -12.07 17.51
C GLU A 226 9.90 -10.77 18.28
N ASP A 227 10.90 -9.97 17.89
CA ASP A 227 11.21 -8.69 18.50
C ASP A 227 10.70 -7.52 17.65
N ILE A 228 9.90 -6.67 18.29
CA ILE A 228 9.37 -5.41 17.75
C ILE A 228 9.74 -4.23 18.65
N GLY A 229 10.80 -4.37 19.45
CA GLY A 229 11.34 -3.34 20.35
C GLY A 229 11.60 -2.00 19.66
N VAL A 230 11.91 -2.05 18.35
CA VAL A 230 12.11 -0.88 17.49
C VAL A 230 10.94 0.11 17.52
N ILE A 231 9.70 -0.35 17.76
CA ILE A 231 8.52 0.52 17.82
C ILE A 231 8.72 1.65 18.86
N SER A 232 9.38 1.35 19.98
CA SER A 232 9.64 2.34 21.04
C SER A 232 10.67 3.41 20.65
N SER A 233 11.47 3.19 19.60
CA SER A 233 12.47 4.16 19.12
C SER A 233 11.94 5.05 17.98
N LEU A 234 10.77 4.77 17.42
CA LEU A 234 10.15 5.55 16.35
C LEU A 234 9.43 6.79 16.91
N GLN A 235 10.19 7.85 17.18
CA GLN A 235 9.68 9.08 17.85
C GLN A 235 8.51 9.76 17.11
N GLY A 236 8.46 9.63 15.78
CA GLY A 236 7.39 10.20 14.96
C GLY A 236 6.16 9.32 14.82
N LEU A 237 6.16 8.09 15.37
CA LEU A 237 5.13 7.09 15.12
C LEU A 237 3.79 7.56 15.70
N ARG A 238 2.77 7.57 14.85
CA ARG A 238 1.39 7.96 15.19
C ARG A 238 0.46 6.77 15.23
N GLU A 239 0.72 5.79 14.37
CA GLU A 239 -0.06 4.57 14.31
C GLU A 239 0.82 3.39 13.95
N PHE A 240 0.53 2.25 14.57
CA PHE A 240 1.00 0.97 14.05
C PHE A 240 -0.15 -0.02 13.92
N PHE A 241 -0.04 -0.88 12.92
CA PHE A 241 -0.92 -2.01 12.71
C PHE A 241 -0.12 -3.31 12.65
N LEU A 242 -0.36 -4.20 13.62
CA LEU A 242 0.26 -5.52 13.69
C LEU A 242 -0.79 -6.59 13.43
N GLN A 243 -0.58 -7.40 12.40
CA GLN A 243 -1.52 -8.44 12.01
C GLN A 243 -0.82 -9.79 11.85
N SER A 244 -1.36 -10.80 12.53
CA SER A 244 -0.93 -12.20 12.35
C SER A 244 0.59 -12.40 12.53
N LEU A 245 1.16 -11.87 13.61
CA LEU A 245 2.55 -12.08 14.02
C LEU A 245 2.60 -13.13 15.15
N PRO A 246 2.70 -14.43 14.83
CA PRO A 246 2.44 -15.50 15.79
C PRO A 246 3.47 -15.61 16.91
N ASN A 247 4.70 -15.14 16.69
CA ASN A 247 5.80 -15.27 17.66
C ASN A 247 6.10 -13.97 18.43
N VAL A 248 5.42 -12.87 18.09
CA VAL A 248 5.50 -11.63 18.87
C VAL A 248 4.71 -11.84 20.16
N SER A 249 5.42 -11.99 21.28
CA SER A 249 4.83 -12.28 22.59
C SER A 249 4.57 -11.04 23.46
N LYS A 250 5.26 -9.94 23.15
CA LYS A 250 5.19 -8.67 23.88
C LYS A 250 5.39 -7.49 22.93
N ILE A 251 4.79 -6.36 23.28
CA ILE A 251 5.08 -5.04 22.71
C ILE A 251 5.96 -4.30 23.74
N PRO A 252 7.00 -3.54 23.33
CA PRO A 252 7.84 -2.79 24.27
C PRO A 252 7.04 -1.75 25.05
N SER A 253 7.63 -1.21 26.13
CA SER A 253 7.05 -0.04 26.81
C SER A 253 6.95 1.14 25.83
N LEU A 254 5.84 1.88 25.92
CA LEU A 254 5.50 3.01 25.06
C LEU A 254 5.55 4.35 25.79
N GLU A 255 6.19 4.41 26.97
CA GLU A 255 6.29 5.62 27.81
C GLU A 255 6.86 6.83 27.08
N LYS A 256 7.73 6.58 26.09
CA LYS A 256 8.39 7.61 25.28
C LYS A 256 7.71 7.86 23.93
N SER A 257 6.61 7.18 23.65
CA SER A 257 5.86 7.29 22.39
C SER A 257 4.88 8.46 22.44
N GLU A 258 5.41 9.68 22.50
CA GLU A 258 4.63 10.92 22.71
C GLU A 258 3.68 11.27 21.55
N ASN A 259 3.88 10.67 20.37
CA ASN A 259 3.06 10.93 19.18
C ASN A 259 2.11 9.78 18.83
N LEU A 260 2.20 8.62 19.52
CA LEU A 260 1.45 7.42 19.17
C LEU A 260 0.00 7.54 19.62
N LYS A 261 -0.90 7.69 18.66
CA LYS A 261 -2.34 7.92 18.87
C LYS A 261 -3.19 6.68 18.67
N THR A 262 -2.77 5.79 17.79
CA THR A 262 -3.57 4.63 17.39
C THR A 262 -2.76 3.36 17.46
N ILE A 263 -3.29 2.35 18.14
CA ILE A 263 -2.75 0.99 18.11
C ILE A 263 -3.81 0.08 17.50
N ARG A 264 -3.44 -0.60 16.41
CA ARG A 264 -4.27 -1.62 15.77
C ARG A 264 -3.56 -2.97 15.85
N LEU A 265 -4.29 -3.96 16.32
CA LEU A 265 -3.86 -5.33 16.41
C LEU A 265 -4.88 -6.23 15.73
N GLU A 266 -4.41 -7.27 15.05
CA GLU A 266 -5.30 -8.29 14.51
C GLU A 266 -4.66 -9.67 14.58
N ASN A 267 -5.42 -10.66 15.09
CA ASN A 267 -4.98 -12.06 15.12
C ASN A 267 -3.57 -12.25 15.73
N MET A 268 -3.29 -11.54 16.83
CA MET A 268 -2.01 -11.59 17.55
C MET A 268 -1.99 -12.73 18.58
N LYS A 269 -2.01 -13.98 18.09
CA LYS A 269 -2.13 -15.18 18.95
C LYS A 269 -1.00 -15.35 19.97
N GLY A 270 0.20 -14.90 19.61
CA GLY A 270 1.40 -14.97 20.45
C GLY A 270 1.44 -13.93 21.56
N LEU A 271 0.74 -12.80 21.40
CA LEU A 271 0.81 -11.67 22.33
C LEU A 271 0.13 -12.04 23.65
N LYS A 272 0.87 -11.91 24.77
CA LYS A 272 0.38 -12.22 26.13
C LYS A 272 0.50 -11.06 27.10
N ASP A 273 1.39 -10.10 26.85
CA ASP A 273 1.60 -8.96 27.72
C ASP A 273 0.97 -7.68 27.13
N PHE A 274 0.06 -7.08 27.90
CA PHE A 274 -0.67 -5.86 27.55
C PHE A 274 -0.32 -4.65 28.43
N LYS A 275 0.73 -4.73 29.24
CA LYS A 275 1.17 -3.60 30.10
C LYS A 275 1.50 -2.34 29.30
N PHE A 276 2.00 -2.49 28.07
CA PHE A 276 2.28 -1.37 27.17
C PHE A 276 1.09 -0.41 26.97
N LEU A 277 -0.14 -0.89 27.18
CA LEU A 277 -1.36 -0.07 27.06
C LEU A 277 -1.49 0.95 28.19
N SER A 278 -1.02 0.67 29.41
CA SER A 278 -1.15 1.65 30.50
C SER A 278 -0.23 2.85 30.31
N ASP A 279 0.88 2.66 29.60
CA ASP A 279 2.01 3.57 29.62
C ASP A 279 2.24 4.26 28.26
N ALA A 280 1.20 4.42 27.43
CA ALA A 280 1.25 5.14 26.16
C ALA A 280 0.61 6.54 26.30
N PRO A 281 1.39 7.63 26.46
CA PRO A 281 0.89 8.92 26.99
C PRO A 281 -0.04 9.70 26.05
N ALA A 282 -0.03 9.38 24.75
CA ALA A 282 -0.84 10.05 23.73
C ALA A 282 -1.84 9.11 23.03
N LEU A 283 -2.00 7.88 23.52
CA LEU A 283 -2.88 6.88 22.92
C LEU A 283 -4.33 7.34 23.00
N GLU A 284 -4.98 7.55 21.85
CA GLU A 284 -6.38 7.97 21.77
C GLU A 284 -7.30 6.80 21.40
N LYS A 285 -6.81 5.87 20.56
CA LYS A 285 -7.59 4.78 19.97
C LYS A 285 -6.88 3.43 20.06
N PHE A 286 -7.59 2.41 20.55
CA PHE A 286 -7.11 1.02 20.56
C PHE A 286 -8.10 0.09 19.84
N ILE A 287 -7.64 -0.61 18.80
CA ILE A 287 -8.44 -1.62 18.10
C ILE A 287 -7.72 -2.95 18.16
N PHE A 288 -8.41 -4.00 18.58
CA PHE A 288 -7.91 -5.37 18.50
C PHE A 288 -8.97 -6.32 17.90
N VAL A 289 -8.81 -6.63 16.62
CA VAL A 289 -9.66 -7.58 15.89
C VAL A 289 -9.11 -9.01 16.06
N ASP A 290 -9.98 -10.01 16.06
CA ASP A 290 -9.61 -11.41 16.23
C ASP A 290 -8.72 -11.69 17.45
N ALA A 291 -9.06 -11.06 18.57
CA ALA A 291 -8.47 -11.29 19.89
C ALA A 291 -8.97 -12.61 20.53
N ASN A 292 -9.25 -13.63 19.71
CA ASN A 292 -9.91 -14.88 20.11
C ASN A 292 -9.10 -15.65 21.17
N SER A 293 -7.78 -15.46 21.21
CA SER A 293 -6.87 -16.07 22.18
C SER A 293 -6.79 -15.33 23.52
N GLN A 294 -7.50 -14.20 23.66
CA GLN A 294 -7.43 -13.34 24.84
C GLN A 294 -8.71 -13.43 25.67
N ASP A 295 -8.60 -13.05 26.93
CA ASP A 295 -9.72 -12.82 27.85
C ASP A 295 -9.89 -11.31 28.07
N PRO A 296 -11.13 -10.79 28.25
CA PRO A 296 -11.33 -9.37 28.55
C PRO A 296 -10.48 -8.83 29.71
N LYS A 297 -10.17 -9.67 30.71
CA LYS A 297 -9.32 -9.27 31.84
C LYS A 297 -7.86 -8.98 31.44
N ASP A 298 -7.37 -9.57 30.35
CA ASP A 298 -6.00 -9.37 29.90
C ASP A 298 -5.78 -7.91 29.45
N LEU A 299 -6.87 -7.24 29.07
CA LEU A 299 -6.86 -5.85 28.62
C LEU A 299 -7.18 -4.85 29.74
N LEU A 300 -7.22 -5.27 31.01
CA LEU A 300 -7.36 -4.34 32.13
C LEU A 300 -6.33 -3.20 32.16
N PRO A 301 -5.06 -3.37 31.71
CA PRO A 301 -4.11 -2.25 31.60
C PRO A 301 -4.61 -1.09 30.73
N LEU A 302 -5.45 -1.36 29.72
CA LEU A 302 -6.02 -0.35 28.83
C LEU A 302 -6.75 0.76 29.60
N PHE A 303 -7.50 0.39 30.63
CA PHE A 303 -8.31 1.32 31.42
C PHE A 303 -7.51 2.17 32.41
N LYS A 304 -6.19 1.93 32.53
CA LYS A 304 -5.27 2.80 33.28
C LYS A 304 -4.73 3.94 32.42
N ASN A 305 -4.87 3.83 31.09
CA ASN A 305 -4.40 4.84 30.16
C ASN A 305 -5.30 6.08 30.22
N LYS A 306 -4.72 7.24 30.54
CA LYS A 306 -5.48 8.47 30.76
C LYS A 306 -5.83 9.22 29.47
N SER A 307 -5.14 8.96 28.36
CA SER A 307 -5.38 9.63 27.09
C SER A 307 -6.39 8.89 26.20
N LEU A 308 -6.67 7.63 26.51
CA LEU A 308 -7.54 6.77 25.72
C LEU A 308 -8.97 7.32 25.68
N LYS A 309 -9.54 7.39 24.48
CA LYS A 309 -10.90 7.89 24.24
C LYS A 309 -11.81 6.78 23.74
N GLU A 310 -11.29 5.94 22.88
CA GLU A 310 -12.07 4.89 22.23
C GLU A 310 -11.30 3.57 22.12
N ALA A 311 -12.04 2.47 22.29
CA ALA A 311 -11.48 1.14 22.10
C ALA A 311 -12.51 0.16 21.55
N ARG A 312 -12.04 -0.77 20.71
CA ARG A 312 -12.83 -1.89 20.19
C ARG A 312 -12.01 -3.16 20.24
N VAL A 313 -12.58 -4.22 20.81
CA VAL A 313 -11.92 -5.53 20.87
C VAL A 313 -12.90 -6.63 20.51
N GLY A 314 -12.55 -7.42 19.48
CA GLY A 314 -13.32 -8.58 19.04
C GLY A 314 -12.72 -9.87 19.57
N PHE A 315 -13.36 -10.49 20.56
CA PHE A 315 -12.90 -11.73 21.21
C PHE A 315 -13.42 -13.02 20.54
N GLY A 316 -14.17 -12.91 19.44
CA GLY A 316 -14.84 -14.06 18.79
C GLY A 316 -15.89 -14.74 19.67
N SER A 317 -16.38 -14.06 20.72
CA SER A 317 -17.37 -14.58 21.67
C SER A 317 -18.24 -13.44 22.16
N ASP A 318 -19.57 -13.56 21.96
CA ASP A 318 -20.53 -12.55 22.40
C ASP A 318 -20.48 -12.30 23.91
N LYS A 319 -20.26 -13.36 24.70
CA LYS A 319 -20.10 -13.25 26.15
C LYS A 319 -18.89 -12.39 26.51
N LYS A 320 -17.73 -12.66 25.92
CA LYS A 320 -16.50 -11.89 26.17
C LYS A 320 -16.62 -10.46 25.67
N ASN A 321 -17.19 -10.27 24.47
CA ASN A 321 -17.45 -8.96 23.88
C ASN A 321 -18.38 -8.12 24.78
N LYS A 322 -19.43 -8.74 25.35
CA LYS A 322 -20.31 -8.08 26.32
C LYS A 322 -19.55 -7.64 27.58
N VAL A 323 -18.77 -8.53 28.19
CA VAL A 323 -17.95 -8.20 29.38
C VAL A 323 -17.01 -7.02 29.09
N PHE A 324 -16.36 -7.01 27.92
CA PHE A 324 -15.47 -5.91 27.56
C PHE A 324 -16.23 -4.60 27.35
N ARG A 325 -17.42 -4.62 26.72
CA ARG A 325 -18.29 -3.44 26.62
C ARG A 325 -18.74 -2.93 27.99
N ASP A 326 -19.01 -3.83 28.95
CA ASP A 326 -19.32 -3.45 30.33
C ASP A 326 -18.13 -2.71 30.97
N TYR A 327 -16.88 -3.13 30.70
CA TYR A 327 -15.69 -2.36 31.12
C TYR A 327 -15.61 -1.00 30.43
N LEU A 328 -15.82 -0.90 29.11
CA LEU A 328 -15.81 0.40 28.40
C LEU A 328 -16.80 1.38 29.05
N ASN A 329 -18.01 0.92 29.36
CA ASN A 329 -19.04 1.71 30.04
C ASN A 329 -18.60 2.14 31.45
N GLN A 330 -18.00 1.24 32.23
CA GLN A 330 -17.51 1.55 33.58
C GLN A 330 -16.46 2.66 33.58
N TYR A 331 -15.63 2.74 32.54
CA TYR A 331 -14.55 3.72 32.41
C TYR A 331 -14.89 4.89 31.47
N ASN A 332 -16.16 5.04 31.04
CA ASN A 332 -16.63 6.09 30.13
C ASN A 332 -15.87 6.19 28.80
N LEU A 333 -15.48 5.04 28.23
CA LEU A 333 -14.82 4.96 26.93
C LEU A 333 -15.83 4.66 25.80
N ILE A 334 -15.58 5.21 24.62
CA ILE A 334 -16.42 5.01 23.43
C ILE A 334 -16.02 3.70 22.74
N GLU A 335 -17.00 2.88 22.37
CA GLU A 335 -16.78 1.77 21.44
C GLU A 335 -16.70 2.35 20.01
N CYS A 336 -15.52 2.26 19.38
CA CYS A 336 -15.35 2.72 18.00
C CYS A 336 -15.89 1.70 16.99
N TRP A 337 -16.30 2.17 15.81
CA TRP A 337 -16.80 1.34 14.70
C TRP A 337 -15.71 0.98 13.70
#